data_AF-A0A1F8XU79-F1
#
_entry.id   AF-A0A1F8XU79-F1
#
_cell.length_a   1.000
_cell.length_b   1.000
_cell.length_c   1.000
_cell.angle_alpha   90.00
_cell.angle_beta   90.00
_cell.angle_gamma   90.00
#
_symmetry.space_group_name_H-M   'P 1'
#
loop_
_entity.id
_entity.type
_entity.pdbx_description
1 polymer ?
#
loop_
_entity_poly.entity_id
_entity_poly.type
_entity_poly.pdbx_seq_one_letter_code
_entity_poly.pdbx_strand_id
1 'polypeptide(L)'
;MNFGLNQNISHNGEVYHIQTEDGGRMNPVVTTVLFKGGSIVASKKTAYEDILKSEKLDVVISEIIREQHTLVLKQLKSGLFERKKTEEGEDKGCP
;
A
#
# COMPACT_ATOMS: atom_id res chain seq x y z
N MET A 1 -3.54 21.89 -1.18
CA MET A 1 -2.60 21.11 -2.03
C MET A 1 -3.17 19.71 -2.18
N ASN A 2 -3.05 19.05 -3.33
CA ASN A 2 -3.37 17.63 -3.44
C ASN A 2 -2.17 16.83 -2.94
N PHE A 3 -2.31 16.07 -1.86
CA PHE A 3 -1.23 15.25 -1.31
C PHE A 3 -1.30 13.85 -1.91
N GLY A 4 -0.16 13.37 -2.43
CA GLY A 4 -0.07 12.01 -2.93
C GLY A 4 1.37 11.51 -3.06
N LEU A 5 1.54 10.20 -3.04
CA LEU A 5 2.82 9.51 -3.20
C LEU A 5 2.65 8.35 -4.19
N ASN A 6 3.49 8.36 -5.23
CA ASN A 6 3.54 7.30 -6.25
C ASN A 6 4.95 6.72 -6.29
N GLN A 7 5.07 5.41 -6.12
CA GLN A 7 6.36 4.73 -6.10
C GLN A 7 6.30 3.36 -6.80
N ASN A 8 7.23 3.13 -7.74
CA ASN A 8 7.50 1.80 -8.29
C ASN A 8 8.54 1.08 -7.43
N ILE A 9 8.29 -0.18 -7.09
CA ILE A 9 9.18 -1.02 -6.30
C ILE A 9 9.40 -2.34 -7.02
N SER A 10 10.66 -2.70 -7.25
CA SER A 10 11.03 -4.04 -7.68
C SER A 10 11.24 -4.91 -6.44
N HIS A 11 10.52 -6.04 -6.35
CA HIS A 11 10.64 -7.00 -5.26
C HIS A 11 10.47 -8.43 -5.82
N ASN A 12 11.43 -9.31 -5.54
CA ASN A 12 11.42 -10.72 -5.95
C ASN A 12 11.14 -10.97 -7.44
N GLY A 13 11.75 -10.14 -8.30
CA GLY A 13 11.63 -10.25 -9.76
C GLY A 13 10.34 -9.65 -10.33
N GLU A 14 9.48 -9.08 -9.48
CA GLU A 14 8.22 -8.47 -9.89
C GLU A 14 8.22 -6.96 -9.61
N VAL A 15 7.45 -6.21 -10.39
CA VAL A 15 7.27 -4.77 -10.23
C VAL A 15 5.92 -4.49 -9.60
N TYR A 16 5.98 -3.80 -8.47
CA TYR A 16 4.83 -3.29 -7.73
C TYR A 16 4.75 -1.78 -7.86
N HIS A 17 3.53 -1.25 -7.79
CA HIS A 17 3.29 0.19 -7.75
C HIS A 17 2.47 0.53 -6.50
N ILE A 18 3.00 1.39 -5.64
CA ILE A 18 2.26 1.93 -4.49
C ILE A 18 1.83 3.35 -4.83
N GLN A 19 0.52 3.59 -4.79
CA GLN A 19 -0.11 4.89 -4.95
C GLN A 19 -0.85 5.22 -3.65
N THR A 20 -0.57 6.37 -3.06
CA THR A 20 -1.30 6.90 -1.90
C THR A 20 -1.83 8.28 -2.23
N GLU A 21 -3.12 8.54 -2.00
CA GLU A 21 -3.78 9.79 -2.36
C GLU A 21 -4.75 10.25 -1.27
N ASP A 22 -4.88 11.57 -1.14
CA ASP A 22 -5.94 12.22 -0.38
C ASP A 22 -7.23 12.33 -1.21
N GLY A 23 -8.37 11.91 -0.65
CA GLY A 23 -9.71 12.12 -1.25
C GLY A 23 -10.28 13.52 -1.04
N GLY A 24 -9.62 14.36 -0.23
CA GLY A 24 -9.99 15.74 0.05
C GLY A 24 -11.24 15.87 0.93
N ARG A 25 -11.66 17.11 1.22
CA ARG A 25 -12.76 17.40 2.16
C ARG A 25 -14.11 16.77 1.78
N MET A 26 -14.35 16.50 0.49
CA MET A 26 -15.57 15.86 0.01
C MET A 26 -15.59 14.34 0.26
N ASN A 27 -14.41 13.72 0.36
CA ASN A 27 -14.22 12.32 0.67
C ASN A 27 -12.97 12.20 1.57
N PRO A 28 -13.09 12.50 2.88
CA PRO A 28 -11.96 12.72 3.78
C PRO A 28 -11.28 11.40 4.17
N VAL A 29 -10.71 10.73 3.18
CA VAL A 29 -10.11 9.42 3.25
C VAL A 29 -8.80 9.43 2.49
N VAL A 30 -7.71 9.05 3.16
CA VAL A 30 -6.45 8.72 2.51
C VAL A 30 -6.51 7.29 2.02
N THR A 31 -6.34 7.09 0.71
CA THR A 31 -6.38 5.77 0.07
C THR A 31 -4.99 5.38 -0.41
N THR A 32 -4.52 4.20 -0.03
CA THR A 32 -3.32 3.56 -0.59
C THR A 32 -3.71 2.33 -1.37
N VAL A 33 -3.19 2.18 -2.58
CA VAL A 33 -3.38 1.00 -3.42
C VAL A 33 -2.01 0.45 -3.82
N LEU A 34 -1.84 -0.86 -3.63
CA LEU A 34 -0.72 -1.62 -4.13
C LEU A 34 -1.15 -2.35 -5.40
N PHE A 35 -0.52 -2.04 -6.52
CA PHE A 35 -0.72 -2.72 -7.78
C PHE A 35 0.43 -3.65 -8.11
N LYS A 36 0.13 -4.69 -8.89
CA LYS A 36 1.09 -5.58 -9.54
C LYS A 36 0.56 -5.96 -10.91
N GLY A 37 1.30 -5.64 -11.98
CA GLY A 37 0.89 -5.96 -13.35
C GLY A 37 -0.51 -5.46 -13.72
N GLY A 38 -0.94 -4.31 -13.19
CA GLY A 38 -2.28 -3.75 -13.43
C GLY A 38 -3.40 -4.28 -12.53
N SER A 39 -3.13 -5.27 -11.68
CA SER A 39 -4.11 -5.79 -10.70
C SER A 39 -3.90 -5.19 -9.32
N ILE A 40 -4.98 -4.94 -8.59
CA ILE A 40 -4.91 -4.52 -7.18
C ILE A 40 -4.54 -5.74 -6.33
N VAL A 41 -3.46 -5.63 -5.57
CA VAL A 41 -2.97 -6.65 -4.63
C VAL A 41 -3.46 -6.35 -3.21
N ALA A 42 -3.45 -5.07 -2.84
CA ALA A 42 -3.92 -4.62 -1.54
C ALA A 42 -4.41 -3.18 -1.62
N SER A 43 -5.31 -2.82 -0.72
CA SER A 43 -5.74 -1.45 -0.52
C SER A 43 -5.86 -1.14 0.96
N LYS A 44 -5.51 0.07 1.36
CA LYS A 44 -5.73 0.60 2.71
C LYS A 44 -6.44 1.94 2.61
N LYS A 45 -7.37 2.18 3.53
CA LYS A 45 -8.11 3.44 3.66
C LYS A 45 -8.03 3.92 5.09
N THR A 46 -7.77 5.21 5.28
CA THR A 46 -7.77 5.87 6.59
C THR A 46 -8.64 7.10 6.50
N ALA A 47 -9.73 7.11 7.24
CA ALA A 47 -10.68 8.21 7.31
C ALA A 47 -10.15 9.29 8.28
N TYR A 48 -10.42 10.56 7.99
CA TYR A 48 -9.93 11.70 8.78
C TYR A 48 -11.03 12.76 9.02
N GLU A 49 -12.30 12.38 8.94
CA GLU A 49 -13.48 13.23 9.18
C GLU A 49 -13.34 14.04 10.48
N ASP A 50 -12.83 13.40 11.53
CA ASP A 50 -12.72 13.96 12.89
C ASP A 50 -11.78 15.17 12.97
N ILE A 51 -10.83 15.30 12.04
CA ILE A 51 -9.82 16.37 12.05
C ILE A 51 -10.09 17.45 11.00
N LEU A 52 -11.21 17.40 10.27
CA LEU A 52 -11.53 18.35 9.20
C LEU A 52 -11.56 19.83 9.63
N LYS A 53 -11.84 20.08 10.91
CA LYS A 53 -11.87 21.44 11.50
C LYS A 53 -10.52 21.89 12.06
N SER A 54 -9.49 21.06 12.01
CA SER A 54 -8.16 21.38 12.49
C SER A 54 -7.49 22.42 11.60
N GLU A 55 -6.85 23.43 12.20
CA GLU A 55 -6.00 24.38 11.48
C GLU A 55 -4.74 23.71 10.90
N LYS A 56 -4.38 22.52 11.40
CA LYS A 56 -3.24 21.72 10.96
C LYS A 56 -3.63 20.57 10.02
N LEU A 57 -4.83 20.61 9.44
CA LEU A 57 -5.36 19.53 8.60
C LEU A 57 -4.35 19.02 7.56
N ASP A 58 -3.76 19.95 6.80
CA ASP A 58 -2.81 19.62 5.72
C ASP A 58 -1.54 18.91 6.23
N VAL A 59 -1.08 19.26 7.43
CA VAL A 59 0.08 18.61 8.06
C VAL A 59 -0.27 17.18 8.44
N VAL A 60 -1.43 16.98 9.08
CA VAL A 60 -1.88 15.66 9.52
C VAL A 60 -2.18 14.75 8.33
N ILE A 61 -2.82 15.24 7.27
CA ILE A 61 -3.05 14.47 6.03
C ILE A 61 -1.72 14.00 5.43
N SER A 62 -0.73 14.89 5.37
CA SER A 62 0.61 14.57 4.85
C SER A 62 1.31 13.49 5.68
N GLU A 63 1.16 13.51 7.00
CA GLU A 63 1.67 12.47 7.90
C GLU A 63 0.97 11.13 7.66
N ILE A 64 -0.38 11.11 7.61
CA ILE A 64 -1.15 9.89 7.31
C ILE A 64 -0.70 9.26 5.99
N ILE A 65 -0.54 10.07 4.94
CA ILE A 65 -0.09 9.61 3.62
C ILE A 65 1.28 8.94 3.69
N ARG A 66 2.26 9.56 4.36
CA ARG A 66 3.62 9.03 4.49
C ARG A 66 3.65 7.75 5.32
N GLU A 67 2.94 7.73 6.43
CA GLU A 67 2.87 6.57 7.32
C GLU A 67 2.20 5.39 6.63
N GLN A 68 1.06 5.62 6.00
CA GLN A 68 0.31 4.59 5.30
C GLN A 68 1.07 4.04 4.10
N HIS A 69 1.72 4.90 3.31
CA HIS A 69 2.59 4.48 2.21
C HIS A 69 3.75 3.61 2.70
N THR A 70 4.45 4.07 3.74
CA THR A 70 5.59 3.35 4.33
C THR A 70 5.17 2.00 4.92
N LEU A 71 3.98 1.93 5.52
CA LEU A 71 3.42 0.70 6.04
C LEU A 71 3.19 -0.34 4.93
N VAL A 72 2.55 0.05 3.82
CA VAL A 72 2.33 -0.86 2.69
C VAL A 72 3.65 -1.29 2.06
N LEU A 73 4.63 -0.39 1.95
CA LEU A 73 5.97 -0.74 1.50
C LEU A 73 6.65 -1.79 2.40
N LYS A 74 6.55 -1.63 3.72
CA LYS A 74 7.09 -2.61 4.69
C LYS A 74 6.39 -3.96 4.58
N GLN A 75 5.07 -3.98 4.43
CA GLN A 75 4.30 -5.21 4.23
C GLN A 75 4.71 -5.92 2.94
N LEU A 76 4.89 -5.17 1.84
CA LEU A 76 5.42 -5.70 0.59
C LEU A 76 6.79 -6.35 0.79
N LYS A 77 7.74 -5.61 1.39
CA LYS A 77 9.10 -6.11 1.64
C LYS A 77 9.17 -7.29 2.61
N SER A 78 8.15 -7.48 3.45
CA SER A 78 8.05 -8.63 4.36
C SER A 78 7.52 -9.90 3.68
N GLY A 79 7.15 -9.84 2.41
CA GLY A 79 6.56 -10.96 1.68
C GLY A 79 5.06 -11.18 1.98
N LEU A 80 4.39 -10.24 2.67
CA LEU A 80 3.00 -10.40 3.10
C LEU A 80 2.01 -10.59 1.94
N PHE A 81 2.35 -10.08 0.76
CA PHE A 81 1.51 -10.16 -0.43
C PHE A 81 1.94 -11.27 -1.41
N GLU A 82 2.91 -12.09 -1.01
CA GLU A 82 3.34 -13.23 -1.81
C GLU A 82 2.37 -14.39 -1.62
N ARG A 83 2.04 -15.09 -2.72
CA ARG A 83 1.36 -16.37 -2.60
C ARG A 83 2.36 -17.36 -1.99
N LYS A 84 2.04 -17.93 -0.82
CA LYS A 84 2.73 -19.13 -0.34
C LYS A 84 2.70 -20.16 -1.45
N LYS A 85 3.85 -20.48 -2.04
CA LYS A 85 3.98 -21.71 -2.81
C LYS A 85 3.83 -22.83 -1.77
N THR A 86 2.68 -23.50 -1.78
CA THR A 86 2.59 -24.80 -1.14
C THR A 86 3.50 -25.70 -1.96
N GLU A 87 4.71 -25.95 -1.47
CA GLU A 87 5.55 -27.03 -1.96
C GLU A 87 4.89 -28.34 -1.49
N GLU A 88 4.11 -28.96 -2.37
CA GLU A 88 3.91 -30.41 -2.31
C GLU A 88 5.11 -31.05 -3.01
N GLY A 89 5.76 -31.95 -2.27
CA GLY A 89 7.15 -32.33 -2.45
C GLY A 89 7.47 -33.16 -3.69
N GLU A 90 8.69 -32.96 -4.18
CA GLU A 90 9.44 -34.05 -4.81
C GLU A 90 9.85 -35.03 -3.70
N ASP A 91 9.35 -36.27 -3.73
CA ASP A 91 10.16 -37.41 -3.31
C ASP A 91 10.48 -38.25 -4.53
N LYS A 92 11.74 -38.11 -4.97
CA LYS A 92 12.37 -38.95 -5.98
C LYS A 92 12.92 -40.19 -5.26
N GLY A 93 12.14 -41.27 -5.29
CA GLY A 93 12.62 -42.60 -4.95
C GLY A 93 12.60 -43.52 -6.18
N CYS A 94 13.68 -43.51 -6.96
CA CYS A 94 14.08 -44.63 -7.83
C CYS A 94 15.43 -45.10 -7.26
N PRO A 95 15.65 -46.41 -7.06
CA PRO A 95 15.68 -47.39 -8.14
C PRO A 95 14.71 -48.57 -8.00
#